data_AF-Q0W8S7-F1
#
_entry.id   AF-Q0W8S7-F1
#
_cell.length_a   1.000
_cell.length_b   1.000
_cell.length_c   1.000
_cell.angle_alpha   90.00
_cell.angle_beta   90.00
_cell.angle_gamma   90.00
#
_symmetry.space_group_name_H-M   'P 1'
#
loop_
_entity.id
_entity.type
_entity.pdbx_description
1 polymer ?
#
loop_
_entity_poly.entity_id
_entity_poly.type
_entity_poly.pdbx_seq_one_letter_code
_entity_poly.pdbx_strand_id
1 'polypeptide(L)'
;MACEVSVIKCEEYDEVKVRAAIEESLRPLGGLESVVKKGDRVLLKLNLLSSKMPEEATTTHPAIVKAVVRMVQELGGIPVLGDSPGGRNTPGSIRALMKTTGMQAGM
;
A
#
# COMPACT_ATOMS: atom_id res chain seq x y z
N MET A 1 -0.90 -27.67 -9.61
CA MET A 1 -1.34 -26.42 -10.27
C MET A 1 -0.15 -25.48 -10.32
N ALA A 2 0.19 -24.96 -11.49
CA ALA A 2 1.15 -23.87 -11.61
C ALA A 2 0.42 -22.55 -11.35
N CYS A 3 1.06 -21.62 -10.63
CA CYS A 3 0.58 -20.26 -10.42
C CYS A 3 1.51 -19.32 -11.17
N GLU A 4 0.96 -18.41 -11.97
CA GLU A 4 1.75 -17.34 -12.59
C GLU A 4 2.08 -16.27 -11.55
N VAL A 5 3.35 -15.88 -11.50
CA VAL A 5 3.86 -14.88 -10.55
C VAL A 5 4.53 -13.77 -11.34
N SER A 6 4.13 -12.52 -11.07
CA SER A 6 4.75 -11.32 -11.63
C SER A 6 5.62 -10.65 -10.56
N VAL A 7 6.90 -10.42 -10.86
CA VAL A 7 7.86 -9.81 -9.92
C VAL A 7 8.72 -8.79 -10.66
N ILE A 8 8.71 -7.55 -10.16
CA ILE A 8 9.50 -6.44 -10.71
C ILE A 8 10.41 -5.89 -9.60
N LYS A 9 11.68 -5.62 -9.95
CA LYS A 9 12.64 -4.99 -9.04
C LYS A 9 12.35 -3.49 -8.96
N CYS A 10 12.21 -2.96 -7.74
CA CYS A 10 12.21 -1.53 -7.46
C CYS A 10 13.42 -1.22 -6.57
N GLU A 11 14.36 -0.42 -7.04
CA GLU A 11 15.64 -0.20 -6.33
C GLU A 11 15.51 0.75 -5.14
N GLU A 12 14.54 1.64 -5.18
CA GLU A 12 14.37 2.72 -4.19
C GLU A 12 12.89 3.03 -3.97
N TYR A 13 12.56 3.51 -2.76
CA TYR A 13 11.21 3.96 -2.41
C TYR A 13 10.89 5.39 -2.89
N ASP A 14 11.39 5.76 -4.07
CA ASP A 14 10.99 6.98 -4.77
C ASP A 14 9.58 6.83 -5.37
N GLU A 15 8.75 7.87 -5.32
CA GLU A 15 7.35 7.80 -5.75
C GLU A 15 7.21 7.38 -7.23
N VAL A 16 8.08 7.88 -8.11
CA VAL A 16 8.01 7.60 -9.55
C VAL A 16 8.45 6.17 -9.82
N LYS A 17 9.58 5.76 -9.23
CA LYS A 17 10.10 4.38 -9.38
C LYS A 17 9.12 3.34 -8.81
N VAL A 18 8.57 3.60 -7.63
CA VAL A 18 7.60 2.71 -6.97
C VAL A 18 6.34 2.57 -7.82
N ARG A 19 5.78 3.68 -8.32
CA ARG A 19 4.59 3.62 -9.18
C ARG A 19 4.87 2.80 -10.44
N ALA A 20 5.97 3.06 -11.13
CA ALA A 20 6.33 2.34 -12.35
C ALA A 20 6.47 0.83 -12.10
N ALA A 21 7.14 0.44 -11.01
CA ALA A 21 7.30 -0.96 -10.63
C ALA A 21 5.96 -1.63 -10.30
N ILE A 22 5.04 -0.93 -9.61
CA ILE A 22 3.70 -1.45 -9.31
C ILE A 22 2.91 -1.65 -10.62
N GLU A 23 2.85 -0.65 -11.49
CA GLU A 23 2.16 -0.73 -12.77
C GLU A 23 2.70 -1.88 -13.63
N GLU A 24 4.03 -2.01 -13.73
CA GLU A 24 4.67 -3.09 -14.46
C GLU A 24 4.37 -4.46 -13.84
N SER A 25 4.35 -4.56 -12.51
CA SER A 25 4.02 -5.82 -11.83
C SER A 25 2.57 -6.26 -12.05
N LEU A 26 1.64 -5.32 -12.17
CA LEU A 26 0.21 -5.61 -12.37
C LEU A 26 -0.17 -5.78 -13.85
N ARG A 27 0.63 -5.26 -14.78
CA ARG A 27 0.35 -5.31 -16.23
C ARG A 27 0.06 -6.72 -16.76
N PRO A 28 0.85 -7.78 -16.43
CA PRO A 28 0.55 -9.14 -16.89
C PRO A 28 -0.76 -9.70 -16.31
N LEU A 29 -1.25 -9.14 -15.20
CA LEU A 29 -2.48 -9.55 -14.52
C LEU A 29 -3.71 -8.75 -14.99
N GLY A 30 -3.57 -7.93 -16.04
CA GLY A 30 -4.64 -7.08 -16.57
C GLY A 30 -4.72 -5.68 -15.97
N GLY A 31 -3.71 -5.27 -15.17
CA GLY A 31 -3.66 -3.96 -14.54
C GLY A 31 -4.64 -3.81 -13.36
N LEU A 32 -4.54 -2.69 -12.64
CA LEU A 32 -5.43 -2.42 -11.50
C LEU A 32 -6.88 -2.17 -11.93
N GLU A 33 -7.05 -1.62 -13.14
CA GLU A 33 -8.33 -1.37 -13.80
C GLU A 33 -9.13 -2.63 -14.10
N SER A 34 -8.49 -3.81 -14.12
CA SER A 34 -9.20 -5.08 -14.25
C SER A 34 -10.11 -5.35 -13.04
N VAL A 35 -9.69 -4.90 -11.84
CA VAL A 35 -10.35 -5.19 -10.56
C VAL A 35 -11.05 -3.98 -9.94
N VAL A 36 -10.51 -2.75 -10.09
CA VAL A 36 -11.09 -1.54 -9.51
C VAL A 36 -11.97 -0.82 -10.54
N LYS A 37 -13.22 -0.53 -10.16
CA LYS A 37 -14.17 0.26 -10.95
C LYS A 37 -14.53 1.57 -10.23
N LYS A 38 -15.03 2.53 -11.02
CA LYS A 38 -15.49 3.82 -10.50
C LYS A 38 -16.58 3.61 -9.44
N GLY A 39 -16.40 4.23 -8.27
CA GLY A 39 -17.31 4.14 -7.14
C GLY A 39 -17.04 2.98 -6.17
N ASP A 40 -16.12 2.06 -6.51
CA ASP A 40 -15.75 0.98 -5.60
C ASP A 40 -15.09 1.52 -4.33
N ARG A 41 -15.45 0.97 -3.18
CA ARG A 41 -14.72 1.18 -1.93
C ARG A 41 -13.64 0.12 -1.82
N VAL A 42 -12.39 0.50 -1.99
CA VAL A 42 -11.25 -0.43 -2.10
C VAL A 42 -10.47 -0.42 -0.80
N LEU A 43 -10.49 -1.54 -0.07
CA LEU A 43 -9.65 -1.70 1.12
C LEU A 43 -8.21 -2.01 0.71
N LEU A 44 -7.30 -1.10 1.00
CA LEU A 44 -5.86 -1.36 0.97
C LEU A 44 -5.47 -1.96 2.31
N LYS A 45 -5.34 -3.28 2.34
CA LYS A 45 -4.89 -4.02 3.51
C LYS A 45 -3.39 -3.84 3.69
N LEU A 46 -3.00 -2.99 4.64
CA LEU A 46 -1.60 -2.73 4.95
C LEU A 46 -0.99 -3.88 5.77
N ASN A 47 0.33 -3.90 5.84
CA ASN A 47 1.11 -4.73 6.75
C ASN A 47 1.84 -3.82 7.75
N LEU A 48 1.16 -3.42 8.83
CA LEU A 48 1.66 -2.50 9.86
C LEU A 48 2.25 -3.21 11.07
N LEU A 49 1.95 -4.50 11.32
CA LEU A 49 2.58 -5.40 12.32
C LEU A 49 2.84 -4.80 13.72
N SER A 50 3.83 -3.91 13.83
CA SER A 50 4.25 -3.19 15.03
C SER A 50 4.80 -1.80 14.66
N SER A 51 4.96 -0.90 15.64
CA SER A 51 5.47 0.46 15.41
C SER A 51 6.97 0.44 15.06
N LYS A 52 7.25 0.50 13.76
CA LYS A 52 8.59 0.42 13.17
C LYS A 52 8.80 1.54 12.17
N MET A 53 10.01 2.06 12.10
CA MET A 53 10.38 3.10 11.14
C MET A 53 10.38 2.51 9.71
N PRO A 54 10.06 3.28 8.67
CA PRO A 54 10.03 2.79 7.28
C PRO A 54 11.35 2.13 6.84
N GLU A 55 12.49 2.65 7.31
CA GLU A 55 13.83 2.18 6.98
C GLU A 55 14.13 0.78 7.56
N GLU A 56 13.39 0.35 8.58
CA GLU A 56 13.48 -1.00 9.14
C GLU A 56 12.81 -2.06 8.24
N ALA A 57 12.12 -1.65 7.16
CA ALA A 57 11.47 -2.51 6.18
C ALA A 57 10.57 -3.62 6.78
N THR A 58 10.05 -3.40 7.98
CA THR A 58 9.20 -4.36 8.70
C THR A 58 7.73 -4.20 8.32
N THR A 59 7.31 -2.97 8.06
CA THR A 59 5.95 -2.65 7.64
C THR A 59 5.92 -2.26 6.16
N THR A 60 4.74 -2.27 5.54
CA THR A 60 4.57 -1.70 4.19
C THR A 60 5.14 -0.28 4.17
N HIS A 61 5.93 0.05 3.15
CA HIS A 61 6.52 1.38 3.03
C HIS A 61 5.47 2.42 2.61
N PRO A 62 5.43 3.64 3.18
CA PRO A 62 4.45 4.68 2.84
C PRO A 62 4.37 5.02 1.34
N ALA A 63 5.52 5.02 0.65
CA ALA A 63 5.58 5.28 -0.79
C ALA A 63 4.73 4.29 -1.63
N ILE A 64 4.72 3.00 -1.24
CA ILE A 64 3.89 1.98 -1.90
C ILE A 64 2.42 2.28 -1.66
N VAL A 65 2.05 2.57 -0.41
CA VAL A 65 0.66 2.87 -0.04
C VAL A 65 0.15 4.08 -0.82
N LYS A 66 0.94 5.15 -0.85
CA LYS A 66 0.61 6.39 -1.57
C LYS A 66 0.44 6.15 -3.07
N ALA A 67 1.31 5.37 -3.70
CA ALA A 67 1.20 5.02 -5.12
C ALA A 67 -0.12 4.29 -5.41
N VAL A 68 -0.45 3.24 -4.63
CA VAL A 68 -1.70 2.48 -4.84
C VAL A 68 -2.94 3.31 -4.54
N VAL A 69 -2.91 4.15 -3.49
CA VAL A 69 -4.01 5.10 -3.18
C VAL A 69 -4.31 5.98 -4.38
N ARG A 70 -3.27 6.58 -4.99
CA ARG A 70 -3.43 7.43 -6.18
C ARG A 70 -3.97 6.65 -7.37
N MET A 71 -3.44 5.47 -7.64
CA MET A 71 -3.92 4.61 -8.74
C MET A 71 -5.40 4.24 -8.56
N VAL A 72 -5.85 3.93 -7.34
CA VAL A 72 -7.27 3.68 -7.04
C VAL A 72 -8.13 4.93 -7.28
N GLN A 73 -7.67 6.09 -6.83
CA GLN A 73 -8.37 7.37 -7.02
C GLN A 73 -8.48 7.75 -8.51
N GLU A 74 -7.42 7.53 -9.28
CA GLU A 74 -7.39 7.78 -10.74
C GLU A 74 -8.43 6.94 -11.49
N LEU A 75 -8.71 5.72 -11.02
CA LEU A 75 -9.77 4.85 -11.54
C LEU A 75 -11.18 5.23 -11.02
N GLY A 76 -11.27 6.28 -10.20
CA GLY A 76 -12.51 6.74 -9.57
C GLY A 76 -12.97 5.87 -8.39
N GLY A 77 -12.10 5.01 -7.88
CA GLY A 77 -12.32 4.26 -6.65
C GLY A 77 -12.10 5.10 -5.40
N ILE A 78 -12.58 4.59 -4.27
CA ILE A 78 -12.50 5.24 -2.94
C ILE A 78 -11.60 4.37 -2.06
N PRO A 79 -10.31 4.70 -1.92
CA PRO A 79 -9.39 3.91 -1.12
C PRO A 79 -9.72 4.04 0.36
N VAL A 80 -9.68 2.91 1.07
CA VAL A 80 -9.80 2.81 2.52
C VAL A 80 -8.56 2.10 3.03
N LEU A 81 -7.82 2.71 3.95
CA LEU A 81 -6.67 2.07 4.58
C LEU A 81 -7.14 1.26 5.78
N GLY A 82 -6.69 0.02 5.91
CA GLY A 82 -7.02 -0.78 7.07
C GLY A 82 -5.97 -1.83 7.38
N ASP A 83 -5.80 -2.10 8.67
CA ASP A 83 -4.98 -3.19 9.19
C ASP A 83 -5.41 -3.55 10.61
N SER A 84 -5.01 -4.72 11.07
CA SER A 84 -5.17 -5.23 12.44
C SER A 84 -3.77 -5.52 13.02
N PRO A 85 -2.99 -4.48 13.39
CA PRO A 85 -1.64 -4.66 13.91
C PRO A 85 -1.65 -5.38 15.27
N GLY A 86 -0.51 -5.98 15.62
CA GLY A 86 -0.32 -6.62 16.92
C GLY A 86 -0.24 -5.60 18.05
N GLY A 87 -0.56 -6.04 19.27
CA GLY A 87 -0.49 -5.22 20.47
C GLY A 87 -1.81 -4.50 20.81
N ARG A 88 -1.70 -3.33 21.45
CA ARG A 88 -2.89 -2.58 21.91
C ARG A 88 -3.58 -1.91 20.72
N ASN A 89 -4.88 -2.16 20.55
CA ASN A 89 -5.72 -1.53 19.54
C ASN A 89 -6.57 -0.39 20.13
N THR A 90 -5.90 0.61 20.70
CA THR A 90 -6.52 1.84 21.20
C THR A 90 -6.31 2.97 20.20
N PRO A 91 -7.16 4.01 20.17
CA PRO A 91 -6.95 5.16 19.28
C PRO A 91 -5.57 5.82 19.47
N GLY A 92 -5.04 5.85 20.70
CA GLY A 92 -3.72 6.39 20.99
C GLY A 92 -2.57 5.55 20.42
N SER A 93 -2.63 4.23 20.60
CA SER A 93 -1.59 3.33 20.09
C SER A 93 -1.61 3.23 18.56
N ILE A 94 -2.78 3.25 17.93
CA ILE A 94 -2.89 3.30 16.46
C ILE A 94 -2.32 4.61 15.92
N ARG A 95 -2.63 5.76 16.53
CA ARG A 95 -2.02 7.04 16.12
C ARG A 95 -0.50 7.03 16.21
N ALA A 96 0.04 6.51 17.32
CA ALA A 96 1.49 6.40 17.49
C ALA A 96 2.12 5.47 16.45
N LEU A 97 1.46 4.35 16.14
CA LEU A 97 1.88 3.42 15.10
C LEU A 97 1.90 4.12 13.73
N MET A 98 0.81 4.78 13.33
CA MET A 98 0.71 5.46 12.03
C MET A 98 1.75 6.58 11.87
N LYS A 99 2.07 7.26 12.97
CA LYS A 99 3.15 8.27 12.99
C LYS A 99 4.53 7.62 12.79
N THR A 100 4.81 6.54 13.51
CA THR A 100 6.12 5.87 13.48
C THR A 100 6.39 5.19 12.14
N THR A 101 5.37 4.54 11.56
CA THR A 101 5.47 3.89 10.24
C THR A 101 5.45 4.87 9.07
N GLY A 102 5.36 6.18 9.32
CA GLY A 102 5.27 7.21 8.28
C GLY A 102 3.93 7.28 7.55
N MET A 103 2.96 6.42 7.89
CA MET A 103 1.65 6.37 7.24
C MET A 103 0.83 7.64 7.45
N GLN A 104 1.03 8.35 8.58
CA GLN A 104 0.34 9.61 8.83
C GLN A 104 0.85 10.77 7.95
N ALA A 105 2.12 10.74 7.52
CA ALA A 105 2.73 11.80 6.73
C ALA A 105 2.60 11.59 5.21
N GLY A 106 2.30 10.36 4.78
CA GLY A 106 2.12 10.00 3.37
C GLY A 106 0.68 10.10 2.84
N MET A 107 -0.28 10.49 3.70
CA MET A 107 -1.69 10.72 3.35
C MET A 107 -1.94 12.16 2.91
#